data_AF-A0A7S0HLZ3-F1
#
_entry.id   AF-A0A7S0HLZ3-F1
#
_cell.length_a   1.000
_cell.length_b   1.000
_cell.length_c   1.000
_cell.angle_alpha   90.00
_cell.angle_beta   90.00
_cell.angle_gamma   90.00
#
_symmetry.space_group_name_H-M   'P 1'
#
loop_
_entity.id
_entity.type
_entity.pdbx_description
1 polymer ?
#
loop_
_entity_poly.entity_id
_entity_poly.type
_entity_poly.pdbx_seq_one_letter_code
_entity_poly.pdbx_strand_id
1 'polypeptide(L)'
;DDNGHVSNFVVTEQILVTDAFVSSYELVRGSIPLYWQEGEAIVTLKPTPTLMQGPHEIAMKKHFAFLNSNYGNIGVLSLIDHHGVEADICKAFGEYMKNEMEKNPNILIYEPFDFH
;
A
#
# COMPACT_ATOMS: atom_id res chain seq x y z
N ASP A 1 11.99 -1.66 -0.36
CA ASP A 1 13.45 -1.68 -0.57
C ASP A 1 13.73 -1.32 -2.03
N ASP A 2 14.99 -1.39 -2.46
CA ASP A 2 15.40 -1.09 -3.85
C ASP A 2 14.74 -2.00 -4.89
N ASN A 3 14.20 -3.14 -4.48
CA ASN A 3 13.49 -4.10 -5.32
C ASN A 3 11.97 -3.90 -5.32
N GLY A 4 11.44 -2.94 -4.55
CA GLY A 4 10.00 -2.71 -4.42
C GLY A 4 9.32 -3.65 -3.42
N HIS A 5 10.06 -4.37 -2.58
CA HIS A 5 9.48 -5.15 -1.49
C HIS A 5 9.16 -4.24 -0.31
N VAL A 6 7.99 -4.46 0.30
CA VAL A 6 7.53 -3.72 1.47
C VAL A 6 7.60 -4.58 2.72
N SER A 7 7.81 -3.94 3.87
CA SER A 7 7.68 -4.59 5.17
C SER A 7 6.23 -4.97 5.45
N ASN A 8 6.03 -5.94 6.36
CA ASN A 8 4.69 -6.39 6.78
C ASN A 8 3.78 -6.85 5.62
N PHE A 9 4.37 -7.38 4.55
CA PHE A 9 3.63 -7.93 3.42
C PHE A 9 2.96 -9.25 3.83
N VAL A 10 1.62 -9.27 3.83
CA VAL A 10 0.82 -10.43 4.22
C VAL A 10 -0.30 -10.63 3.21
N VAL A 11 -0.43 -11.87 2.76
CA VAL A 11 -1.57 -12.34 1.97
C VAL A 11 -2.52 -13.06 2.91
N THR A 12 -3.79 -12.70 2.88
CA THR A 12 -4.86 -13.43 3.56
C THR A 12 -5.75 -14.06 2.49
N GLU A 13 -5.84 -15.38 2.48
CA GLU A 13 -6.65 -16.13 1.54
C GLU A 13 -7.87 -16.71 2.26
N GLN A 14 -9.05 -16.55 1.65
CA GLN A 14 -10.28 -17.20 2.06
C GLN A 14 -10.69 -18.21 0.98
N ILE A 15 -10.77 -19.48 1.38
CA ILE A 15 -11.19 -20.57 0.50
C ILE A 15 -12.60 -21.01 0.88
N LEU A 16 -13.49 -21.07 -0.10
CA LEU A 16 -14.83 -21.62 0.03
C LEU A 16 -14.93 -22.90 -0.79
N VAL A 17 -15.26 -24.00 -0.13
CA VAL A 17 -15.46 -25.31 -0.74
C VAL A 17 -16.92 -25.71 -0.55
N THR A 18 -17.58 -26.02 -1.66
CA THR A 18 -18.94 -26.58 -1.70
C THR A 18 -18.95 -27.82 -2.58
N ASP A 19 -20.03 -28.58 -2.58
CA ASP A 19 -20.19 -29.73 -3.48
C ASP A 19 -20.24 -29.33 -4.97
N ALA A 20 -20.57 -28.06 -5.27
CA ALA A 20 -20.72 -27.57 -6.64
C ALA A 20 -19.48 -26.85 -7.17
N PHE A 21 -18.71 -26.19 -6.31
CA PHE A 21 -17.55 -25.39 -6.71
C PHE A 21 -16.56 -25.18 -5.56
N VAL A 22 -15.34 -24.82 -5.95
CA VAL A 22 -14.28 -24.30 -5.09
C VAL A 22 -13.96 -22.89 -5.56
N SER A 23 -13.91 -21.93 -4.64
CA SER A 23 -13.49 -20.55 -4.93
C SER A 23 -12.49 -20.06 -3.90
N SER A 24 -11.59 -19.17 -4.31
CA SER A 24 -10.65 -18.48 -3.43
C SER A 24 -10.78 -16.96 -3.59
N TYR A 25 -10.53 -16.25 -2.50
CA TYR A 25 -10.44 -14.80 -2.45
C TYR A 25 -9.20 -14.40 -1.65
N GLU A 26 -8.32 -13.63 -2.27
CA GLU A 26 -7.08 -13.15 -1.66
C GLU A 26 -7.15 -11.65 -1.38
N LEU A 27 -6.70 -11.26 -0.19
CA LEU A 27 -6.48 -9.88 0.21
C LEU A 27 -5.02 -9.70 0.58
N VAL A 28 -4.36 -8.73 -0.06
CA VAL A 28 -2.98 -8.36 0.23
C VAL A 28 -2.97 -7.12 1.13
N ARG A 29 -2.19 -7.17 2.21
CA ARG A 29 -1.84 -5.99 3.03
C ARG A 29 -0.33 -5.82 3.08
N GLY A 30 0.14 -4.60 3.20
CA GLY A 30 1.55 -4.29 3.30
C GLY A 30 1.79 -2.88 3.80
N SER A 31 3.04 -2.60 4.16
CA SER A 31 3.47 -1.23 4.44
C SER A 31 3.42 -0.37 3.17
N ILE A 32 3.32 0.95 3.34
CA ILE A 32 3.33 1.90 2.23
C ILE A 32 4.65 1.75 1.44
N PRO A 33 4.64 1.64 0.09
CA PRO A 33 5.82 1.35 -0.73
C PRO A 33 6.73 2.57 -0.97
N LEU A 34 6.89 3.41 0.05
CA LEU A 34 7.77 4.57 0.07
C LEU A 34 8.97 4.32 0.99
N TYR A 35 10.04 5.08 0.83
CA TYR A 35 11.13 5.12 1.81
C TYR A 35 10.69 5.96 3.01
N TRP A 36 10.32 5.32 4.10
CA TRP A 36 9.96 5.99 5.34
C TRP A 36 10.49 5.20 6.53
N GLN A 37 10.65 5.89 7.65
CA GLN A 37 11.06 5.29 8.91
C GLN A 37 10.02 5.60 9.98
N GLU A 38 9.77 4.61 10.82
CA GLU A 38 8.98 4.81 12.03
C GLU A 38 9.88 5.47 13.09
N GLY A 39 9.43 6.58 13.67
CA GLY A 39 10.16 7.23 14.76
C GLY A 39 10.29 6.31 15.99
N GLU A 40 11.24 6.61 16.88
CA GLU A 40 11.42 5.79 18.08
C GLU A 40 10.17 5.81 18.98
N ALA A 41 9.54 4.64 19.15
CA ALA A 41 8.35 4.45 19.99
C ALA A 41 8.59 4.68 21.50
N ILE A 42 9.83 4.96 21.90
CA ILE A 42 10.25 4.98 23.31
C ILE A 42 9.73 6.24 24.05
N VAL A 43 9.31 7.29 23.32
CA VAL A 43 8.91 8.59 23.92
C VAL A 43 7.43 8.95 23.70
N THR A 44 6.75 8.42 22.67
CA THR A 44 5.36 8.78 22.33
C THR A 44 4.47 7.54 22.10
N LEU A 45 3.21 7.57 22.58
CA LEU A 45 2.22 6.50 22.35
C LEU A 45 1.91 6.25 20.86
N LYS A 46 2.21 7.22 20.00
CA LYS A 46 2.16 7.12 18.54
C LYS A 46 3.54 7.48 17.98
N PRO A 47 4.28 6.53 17.39
CA PRO A 47 5.46 6.83 16.61
C PRO A 47 5.11 7.75 15.44
N THR A 48 5.95 8.74 15.16
CA THR A 48 5.75 9.65 14.02
C THR A 48 6.47 9.07 12.80
N PRO A 49 5.75 8.66 11.76
CA PRO A 49 6.40 8.13 10.57
C PRO A 49 6.97 9.29 9.75
N THR A 50 8.23 9.17 9.35
CA THR A 50 8.96 10.24 8.65
C THR A 50 9.36 9.78 7.27
N LEU A 51 8.98 10.54 6.24
CA LEU A 51 9.40 10.28 4.87
C LEU A 51 10.92 10.51 4.74
N MET A 52 11.62 9.55 4.17
CA MET A 52 13.05 9.62 3.92
C MET A 52 13.32 10.06 2.48
N GLN A 53 14.53 10.54 2.22
CA GLN A 53 15.00 10.68 0.83
C GLN A 53 15.26 9.30 0.24
N GLY A 54 14.83 9.08 -1.00
CA GLY A 54 15.04 7.83 -1.70
C GLY A 54 14.35 7.80 -3.07
N PRO A 55 14.62 6.77 -3.89
CA PRO A 55 14.02 6.61 -5.21
C PRO A 55 12.58 6.07 -5.12
N HIS A 56 11.69 6.83 -4.47
CA HIS A 56 10.29 6.48 -4.21
C HIS A 56 9.55 5.98 -5.45
N GLU A 57 9.62 6.73 -6.55
CA GLU A 57 8.96 6.37 -7.81
C GLU A 57 9.40 5.00 -8.35
N ILE A 58 10.70 4.71 -8.27
CA ILE A 58 11.26 3.47 -8.81
C ILE A 58 10.81 2.29 -7.94
N ALA A 59 10.87 2.43 -6.61
CA ALA A 59 10.41 1.41 -5.68
C ALA A 59 8.90 1.15 -5.82
N MET A 60 8.09 2.20 -5.90
CA MET A 60 6.64 2.14 -6.12
C MET A 60 6.30 1.42 -7.43
N LYS A 61 6.94 1.80 -8.55
CA LYS A 61 6.70 1.14 -9.85
C LYS A 61 7.05 -0.35 -9.81
N LYS A 62 8.17 -0.71 -9.19
CA LYS A 62 8.55 -2.12 -9.01
C LYS A 62 7.53 -2.86 -8.15
N HIS A 63 7.08 -2.25 -7.06
CA HIS A 63 6.07 -2.83 -6.18
C HIS A 63 4.76 -3.14 -6.90
N PHE A 64 4.20 -2.15 -7.63
CA PHE A 64 2.95 -2.36 -8.37
C PHE A 64 3.11 -3.26 -9.59
N ALA A 65 4.28 -3.26 -10.25
CA ALA A 65 4.56 -4.22 -11.30
C ALA A 65 4.60 -5.66 -10.74
N PHE A 66 5.18 -5.86 -9.56
CA PHE A 66 5.15 -7.14 -8.85
C PHE A 66 3.71 -7.54 -8.50
N LEU A 67 2.92 -6.65 -7.89
CA LEU A 67 1.53 -6.94 -7.55
C LEU A 67 0.71 -7.30 -8.79
N ASN A 68 0.80 -6.50 -9.85
CA ASN A 68 0.07 -6.74 -11.08
C ASN A 68 0.46 -8.07 -11.75
N SER A 69 1.75 -8.43 -11.72
CA SER A 69 2.21 -9.69 -12.30
C SER A 69 1.73 -10.93 -11.53
N ASN A 70 1.46 -10.82 -10.23
CA ASN A 70 1.08 -11.96 -9.39
C ASN A 70 -0.42 -12.04 -9.14
N TYR A 71 -1.11 -10.90 -9.02
CA TYR A 71 -2.51 -10.81 -8.61
C TYR A 71 -3.43 -10.16 -9.66
N GLY A 72 -2.87 -9.65 -10.76
CA GLY A 72 -3.64 -8.96 -11.81
C GLY A 72 -4.05 -7.53 -11.40
N ASN A 73 -5.26 -7.12 -11.76
CA ASN A 73 -5.73 -5.76 -11.47
C ASN A 73 -5.81 -5.51 -9.95
N ILE A 74 -5.26 -4.38 -9.49
CA ILE A 74 -5.12 -4.08 -8.08
C ILE A 74 -6.03 -2.93 -7.67
N GLY A 75 -6.83 -3.15 -6.63
CA GLY A 75 -7.48 -2.09 -5.85
C GLY A 75 -6.68 -1.81 -4.59
N VAL A 76 -6.34 -0.55 -4.35
CA VAL A 76 -5.60 -0.08 -3.19
C VAL A 76 -6.53 0.74 -2.31
N LEU A 77 -6.82 0.22 -1.12
CA LEU A 77 -7.53 0.93 -0.07
C LEU A 77 -6.51 1.43 0.94
N SER A 78 -6.46 2.75 1.15
CA SER A 78 -5.57 3.35 2.16
C SER A 78 -6.39 3.93 3.29
N LEU A 79 -6.04 3.55 4.52
CA LEU A 79 -6.69 3.95 5.77
C LEU A 79 -5.78 4.87 6.61
N ILE A 80 -4.70 5.37 6.00
CA ILE A 80 -3.74 6.24 6.66
C ILE A 80 -4.44 7.51 7.15
N ASP A 81 -4.05 8.05 8.31
CA ASP A 81 -4.66 9.28 8.81
C ASP A 81 -4.31 10.47 7.89
N HIS A 82 -5.33 11.18 7.41
CA HIS A 82 -5.17 12.38 6.58
C HIS A 82 -4.67 13.57 7.41
N HIS A 83 -4.72 13.46 8.73
CA HIS A 83 -4.37 14.49 9.69
C HIS A 83 -3.26 14.03 10.64
N GLY A 84 -2.66 14.99 11.34
CA GLY A 84 -1.65 14.70 12.35
C GLY A 84 -0.33 14.19 11.77
N VAL A 85 0.26 13.20 12.44
CA VAL A 85 1.66 12.78 12.24
C VAL A 85 1.88 11.95 10.97
N GLU A 86 0.83 11.40 10.37
CA GLU A 86 0.92 10.55 9.16
C GLU A 86 0.64 11.34 7.87
N ALA A 87 0.18 12.60 8.00
CA ALA A 87 -0.31 13.41 6.89
C ALA A 87 0.70 13.58 5.74
N ASP A 88 1.99 13.73 6.06
CA ASP A 88 3.05 13.90 5.06
C ASP A 88 3.22 12.65 4.20
N ILE A 89 3.18 11.46 4.81
CA ILE A 89 3.27 10.19 4.09
C ILE A 89 1.97 9.93 3.32
N CYS A 90 0.81 10.21 3.93
CA CYS A 90 -0.49 10.11 3.27
C CYS A 90 -0.51 10.93 1.98
N LYS A 91 -0.07 12.19 2.07
CA LYS A 91 -0.01 13.10 0.93
C LYS A 91 0.96 12.60 -0.13
N ALA A 92 2.19 12.24 0.25
CA ALA A 92 3.18 11.74 -0.69
C ALA A 92 2.70 10.48 -1.42
N PHE A 93 2.13 9.52 -0.69
CA PHE A 93 1.59 8.30 -1.27
C PHE A 93 0.40 8.60 -2.20
N GLY A 94 -0.54 9.43 -1.76
CA GLY A 94 -1.71 9.83 -2.56
C GLY A 94 -1.33 10.54 -3.87
N GLU A 95 -0.34 11.43 -3.84
CA GLU A 95 0.17 12.10 -5.05
C GLU A 95 0.74 11.09 -6.05
N TYR A 96 1.52 10.11 -5.59
CA TYR A 96 2.03 9.05 -6.45
C TYR A 96 0.91 8.16 -7.01
N MET A 97 -0.02 7.73 -6.16
CA MET A 97 -1.12 6.87 -6.58
C MET A 97 -2.00 7.54 -7.62
N LYS A 98 -2.31 8.83 -7.44
CA LYS A 98 -3.05 9.62 -8.43
C LYS A 98 -2.33 9.68 -9.78
N ASN A 99 -1.03 9.98 -9.76
CA ASN A 99 -0.23 10.04 -10.99
C ASN A 99 -0.16 8.67 -11.71
N GLU A 100 -0.16 7.57 -10.97
CA GLU A 100 -0.16 6.22 -11.56
C GLU A 100 -1.54 5.80 -12.06
N MET A 101 -2.63 6.17 -11.37
CA MET A 101 -3.99 5.98 -11.88
C MET A 101 -4.23 6.71 -13.20
N GLU A 102 -3.70 7.94 -13.36
CA GLU A 102 -3.80 8.69 -14.61
C GLU A 102 -3.10 7.98 -15.78
N LYS A 103 -2.01 7.24 -15.50
CA LYS A 103 -1.28 6.47 -16.52
C LYS A 103 -1.90 5.10 -16.78
N ASN A 104 -2.47 4.46 -15.77
CA ASN A 104 -2.94 3.07 -15.81
C ASN A 104 -4.34 2.89 -15.21
N PRO A 105 -5.38 3.58 -15.73
CA PRO A 105 -6.68 3.70 -15.06
C PRO A 105 -7.46 2.37 -14.93
N ASN A 106 -7.16 1.37 -15.77
CA ASN A 106 -7.85 0.07 -15.76
C ASN A 106 -7.17 -0.98 -14.87
N ILE A 107 -5.95 -0.69 -14.39
CA ILE A 107 -5.10 -1.67 -13.70
C ILE A 107 -4.99 -1.32 -12.21
N LEU A 108 -5.08 -0.03 -11.87
CA LEU A 108 -4.91 0.48 -10.53
C LEU A 108 -6.08 1.37 -10.13
N ILE A 109 -6.76 1.01 -9.05
CA ILE A 109 -7.75 1.85 -8.39
C ILE A 109 -7.19 2.21 -7.02
N TYR A 110 -7.21 3.49 -6.65
CA TYR A 110 -6.80 3.96 -5.33
C TYR A 110 -7.95 4.70 -4.65
N GLU A 111 -8.31 4.26 -3.45
CA GLU A 111 -9.33 4.88 -2.62
C GLU A 111 -8.72 5.24 -1.24
N PRO A 112 -8.54 6.54 -0.95
CA PRO A 112 -8.23 6.99 0.40
C PRO A 112 -9.53 7.00 1.22
N PHE A 113 -9.56 6.26 2.33
CA PHE A 113 -10.75 6.10 3.16
C PHE A 113 -10.47 6.50 4.60
N ASP A 114 -11.23 7.48 5.10
CA ASP A 114 -11.19 7.92 6.50
C ASP A 114 -12.34 7.26 7.28
N PHE A 115 -12.03 6.74 8.47
CA PHE A 115 -13.02 6.12 9.36
C PHE A 115 -13.71 7.10 10.32
N HIS A 116 -13.30 8.38 10.35
CA HIS A 116 -13.80 9.41 11.27
C HIS A 116 -14.70 10.43 10.57
#